data_AF-A0A3A8NML4-F1
#
_entry.id   AF-A0A3A8NML4-F1
#
_cell.length_a   1.000
_cell.length_b   1.000
_cell.length_c   1.000
_cell.angle_alpha   90.00
_cell.angle_beta   90.00
_cell.angle_gamma   90.00
#
_symmetry.space_group_name_H-M   'P 1'
#
loop_
_entity.id
_entity.type
_entity.pdbx_description
1 polymer ?
#
loop_
_entity_poly.entity_id
_entity_poly.type
_entity_poly.pdbx_seq_one_letter_code
_entity_poly.pdbx_strand_id
1 'polypeptide(L)'
;MDGPAILAAHAALQRLLASFPKEYAKDCSYSAKAMEVVVGQHGGLYFVEINRRVEKCGWAAPGFNPSPHWFELYAVSPEGKVLARYPYHP
;
A
#
# COMPACT_ATOMS: atom_id res chain seq x y z
N MET A 1 4.55 3.39 -17.21
CA MET A 1 4.30 2.18 -16.39
C MET A 1 3.58 1.19 -17.29
N ASP A 2 4.09 -0.04 -17.37
CA ASP A 2 3.49 -1.09 -18.19
C ASP A 2 2.18 -1.62 -17.57
N GLY A 3 1.25 -2.09 -18.41
CA GLY A 3 -0.09 -2.53 -17.99
C GLY A 3 -0.12 -3.47 -16.78
N PRO A 4 0.69 -4.54 -16.73
CA PRO A 4 0.71 -5.46 -15.59
C PRO A 4 1.23 -4.84 -14.29
N ALA A 5 2.17 -3.89 -14.37
CA ALA A 5 2.70 -3.19 -13.19
C ALA A 5 1.63 -2.30 -12.54
N ILE A 6 0.81 -1.62 -13.36
CA ILE A 6 -0.33 -0.83 -12.88
C ILE A 6 -1.37 -1.73 -12.21
N LEU A 7 -1.65 -2.88 -12.83
CA LEU A 7 -2.60 -3.84 -12.27
C LEU A 7 -2.13 -4.42 -10.93
N ALA A 8 -0.83 -4.74 -10.83
CA ALA A 8 -0.22 -5.19 -9.58
C ALA A 8 -0.32 -4.12 -8.48
N ALA A 9 0.04 -2.88 -8.79
CA ALA A 9 -0.08 -1.74 -7.88
C ALA A 9 -1.51 -1.55 -7.37
N HIS A 10 -2.48 -1.57 -8.30
CA HIS A 10 -3.90 -1.41 -7.97
C HIS A 10 -4.41 -2.54 -7.07
N ALA A 11 -4.09 -3.79 -7.38
CA ALA A 11 -4.52 -4.95 -6.61
C ALA A 11 -3.98 -4.93 -5.17
N ALA A 12 -2.69 -4.62 -5.00
CA ALA A 12 -2.08 -4.49 -3.68
C ALA A 12 -2.69 -3.33 -2.88
N LEU A 13 -2.90 -2.16 -3.51
CA LEU A 13 -3.53 -1.01 -2.86
C LEU A 13 -4.96 -1.30 -2.42
N GLN A 14 -5.77 -1.94 -3.27
CA GLN A 14 -7.13 -2.36 -2.90
C GLN A 14 -7.12 -3.35 -1.74
N ARG A 15 -6.19 -4.31 -1.76
CA ARG A 15 -6.04 -5.30 -0.67
C ARG A 15 -5.70 -4.63 0.66
N LEU A 16 -4.82 -3.63 0.64
CA LEU A 16 -4.46 -2.86 1.83
C LEU A 16 -5.65 -2.04 2.34
N LEU A 17 -6.27 -1.23 1.49
CA LEU A 17 -7.39 -0.36 1.90
C LEU A 17 -8.57 -1.16 2.45
N ALA A 18 -8.84 -2.35 1.89
CA ALA A 18 -9.87 -3.26 2.39
C ALA A 18 -9.54 -3.86 3.77
N SER A 19 -8.27 -3.83 4.21
CA SER A 19 -7.87 -4.35 5.52
C SER A 19 -8.05 -3.34 6.66
N PHE A 20 -8.21 -2.06 6.35
CA PHE A 20 -8.37 -1.04 7.37
C PHE A 20 -9.74 -1.12 8.05
N PRO A 21 -9.81 -0.91 9.38
CA PRO A 21 -11.07 -0.82 10.11
C PRO A 21 -11.99 0.25 9.50
N LYS A 22 -13.28 -0.08 9.35
CA LYS A 22 -14.27 0.80 8.71
C LYS A 22 -14.44 2.14 9.43
N GLU A 23 -14.17 2.17 10.74
CA GLU A 23 -14.17 3.40 11.55
C GLU A 23 -13.18 4.46 11.05
N TYR A 24 -12.08 4.05 10.41
CA TYR A 24 -11.07 4.96 9.86
C TYR A 24 -11.29 5.32 8.39
N ALA A 25 -12.38 4.86 7.75
CA ALA A 25 -12.60 5.07 6.31
C ALA A 25 -12.71 6.56 5.90
N LYS A 26 -13.01 7.46 6.84
CA LYS A 26 -13.07 8.91 6.62
C LYS A 26 -11.74 9.62 6.90
N ASP A 27 -10.77 8.93 7.48
CA ASP A 27 -9.47 9.50 7.80
C ASP A 27 -8.55 9.41 6.58
N CYS A 28 -7.95 10.55 6.22
CA CYS A 28 -7.03 10.62 5.09
C CYS A 28 -5.86 9.64 5.23
N SER A 29 -5.36 9.43 6.45
CA SER A 29 -4.23 8.55 6.74
C SER A 29 -4.50 7.06 6.43
N TYR A 30 -5.77 6.68 6.28
CA TYR A 30 -6.21 5.33 5.90
C TYR A 30 -6.82 5.29 4.49
N SER A 31 -6.60 6.33 3.69
CA SER A 31 -7.10 6.43 2.31
C SER A 31 -5.96 6.28 1.29
N ALA A 32 -6.32 6.05 0.03
CA ALA A 32 -5.36 6.01 -1.08
C ALA A 32 -4.49 7.28 -1.18
N LYS A 33 -4.99 8.42 -0.71
CA LYS A 33 -4.27 9.71 -0.73
C LYS A 33 -2.99 9.67 0.10
N ALA A 34 -2.99 8.92 1.20
CA ALA A 34 -1.83 8.75 2.07
C ALA A 34 -0.92 7.59 1.65
N MET A 35 -1.23 6.87 0.56
CA MET A 35 -0.45 5.70 0.14
C MET A 35 0.49 6.08 -1.00
N GLU A 36 1.74 5.64 -0.89
CA GLU A 36 2.71 5.69 -1.97
C GLU A 36 3.10 4.28 -2.36
N VAL A 37 3.01 3.99 -3.66
CA VAL A 37 3.20 2.65 -4.20
C VAL A 37 4.48 2.63 -5.02
N VAL A 38 5.38 1.71 -4.69
CA VAL A 38 6.60 1.41 -5.45
C VAL A 38 6.48 -0.01 -5.97
N VAL A 39 6.76 -0.20 -7.26
CA VAL A 39 6.66 -1.51 -7.93
C VAL A 39 8.02 -1.92 -8.44
N GLY A 40 8.52 -3.06 -7.96
CA GLY A 40 9.66 -3.78 -8.53
C GLY A 40 9.20 -5.02 -9.27
N GLN A 41 9.98 -5.47 -10.25
CA GLN A 41 9.71 -6.72 -10.97
C GLN A 41 10.89 -7.67 -10.81
N HIS A 42 10.61 -8.92 -10.43
CA HIS A 42 11.62 -9.97 -10.34
C HIS A 42 11.00 -11.35 -10.56
N GLY A 43 11.65 -12.19 -11.38
CA GLY A 43 11.20 -13.58 -11.60
C GLY A 43 9.78 -13.71 -12.16
N GLY A 44 9.32 -12.76 -12.97
CA GLY A 44 7.95 -12.74 -13.52
C GLY A 44 6.86 -12.30 -12.52
N LEU A 45 7.25 -11.88 -11.31
CA LEU A 45 6.36 -11.34 -10.29
C LEU A 45 6.57 -9.84 -10.11
N TYR A 46 5.54 -9.18 -9.61
CA TYR A 46 5.57 -7.80 -9.17
C TYR A 46 5.63 -7.74 -7.66
N PHE A 47 6.65 -7.08 -7.13
CA PHE A 47 6.79 -6.77 -5.71
C PHE A 47 6.31 -5.34 -5.50
N VAL A 48 5.24 -5.19 -4.72
CA VAL A 48 4.58 -3.91 -4.50
C VAL A 48 4.77 -3.50 -3.06
N GLU A 49 5.58 -2.46 -2.86
CA GLU A 49 5.77 -1.82 -1.57
C GLU A 49 4.81 -0.63 -1.44
N ILE A 50 4.09 -0.55 -0.33
CA ILE A 50 3.17 0.54 -0.03
C ILE A 50 3.62 1.23 1.25
N ASN A 51 4.05 2.48 1.10
CA ASN A 51 4.46 3.35 2.18
C ASN A 51 3.32 4.29 2.57
N ARG A 52 3.07 4.45 3.87
CA ARG A 52 2.08 5.43 4.35
C ARG A 52 2.73 6.79 4.55
N ARG A 53 2.38 7.71 3.65
CA ARG A 53 2.83 9.11 3.57
C ARG A 53 1.77 10.04 4.15
N VAL A 54 1.62 10.02 5.48
CA VAL A 54 0.60 10.84 6.19
C VAL A 54 0.77 12.34 5.97
N GLU A 55 1.97 12.81 5.62
CA GLU A 55 2.20 14.21 5.27
C GLU A 55 1.44 14.65 4.00
N LYS A 56 1.05 13.70 3.12
CA LYS A 56 0.14 13.98 1.98
C LYS A 56 -1.27 14.38 2.43
N CYS A 57 -1.61 14.18 3.72
CA CYS A 57 -2.87 14.58 4.34
C CYS A 57 -2.84 15.96 5.02
N GLY A 58 -1.69 16.63 5.05
CA GLY A 58 -1.50 17.86 5.80
C GLY A 58 -0.89 17.62 7.19
N TRP A 59 -0.26 18.66 7.73
CA TRP A 59 0.63 18.64 8.89
C TRP A 59 -0.06 18.48 10.26
N ALA A 60 -1.38 18.26 10.28
CA ALA A 60 -2.18 18.22 11.51
C ALA A 60 -3.19 17.04 11.55
N ALA A 61 -2.87 15.89 10.94
CA ALA A 61 -3.73 14.71 11.00
C ALA A 61 -3.72 14.11 12.42
N PRO A 62 -4.89 13.94 13.08
CA PRO A 62 -4.99 13.18 14.31
C PRO A 62 -4.46 11.76 14.10
N GLY A 63 -3.65 11.24 15.03
CA GLY A 63 -3.06 9.91 14.89
C GLY A 63 -1.80 9.86 14.01
N PHE A 64 -1.12 11.00 13.80
CA PHE A 64 0.25 11.05 13.29
C PHE A 64 1.17 10.22 14.20
N ASN A 65 1.29 8.93 13.87
CA ASN A 65 2.32 8.07 14.39
C ASN A 65 3.50 8.20 13.42
N PRO A 66 4.58 8.91 13.79
CA PRO A 66 5.77 9.07 12.96
C PRO A 66 6.59 7.77 12.87
N SER A 67 6.00 6.58 13.14
CA SER A 67 6.66 5.30 13.00
C SER A 67 7.35 5.27 11.63
N PRO A 68 8.69 5.45 11.60
CA PRO A 68 9.35 5.97 10.41
C PRO A 68 9.47 4.94 9.28
N HIS A 69 8.88 3.76 9.48
CA HIS A 69 9.13 2.57 8.67
C HIS A 69 7.89 1.69 8.49
N TRP A 70 6.67 2.23 8.66
CA TRP A 70 5.49 1.43 8.29
C TRP A 70 5.42 1.31 6.77
N PHE A 71 5.62 0.09 6.28
CA PHE A 71 5.37 -0.28 4.90
C PHE A 71 4.67 -1.64 4.84
N GLU A 72 3.96 -1.86 3.74
CA GLU A 72 3.39 -3.15 3.38
C GLU A 72 4.05 -3.64 2.11
N LEU A 73 4.44 -4.91 2.07
CA LEU A 73 5.07 -5.50 0.89
C LEU A 73 4.23 -6.68 0.39
N TYR A 74 3.85 -6.63 -0.88
CA TYR A 74 3.05 -7.66 -1.53
C TYR A 74 3.80 -8.28 -2.71
N ALA A 75 3.62 -9.57 -2.93
CA ALA A 75 3.97 -10.22 -4.19
C ALA A 75 2.68 -10.41 -5.00
N VAL A 76 2.69 -9.99 -6.27
CA VAL A 76 1.52 -9.94 -7.14
C VAL A 76 1.87 -10.52 -8.51
N SER A 77 0.97 -11.32 -9.08
CA SER A 77 1.13 -11.86 -10.43
C SER A 77 0.91 -10.78 -11.51
N PRO A 78 1.31 -11.01 -12.78
CA PRO A 78 1.03 -10.09 -13.88
C PRO A 78 -0.47 -9.83 -14.12
N GLU A 79 -1.32 -10.77 -13.73
CA GLU A 79 -2.78 -10.68 -13.82
C GLU A 79 -3.41 -9.97 -12.60
N GLY A 80 -2.60 -9.42 -11.69
CA GLY A 80 -3.08 -8.68 -10.52
C GLY A 80 -3.50 -9.56 -9.34
N LYS A 81 -3.17 -10.86 -9.33
CA LYS A 81 -3.49 -11.72 -8.19
C LYS A 81 -2.48 -11.48 -7.07
N VAL A 82 -2.92 -11.04 -5.91
CA VAL A 82 -2.07 -10.94 -4.71
C VAL A 82 -1.73 -12.36 -4.23
N LEU A 83 -0.46 -12.75 -4.36
CA LEU A 83 0.03 -14.08 -4.04
C LEU A 83 0.49 -14.19 -2.59
N ALA A 84 1.11 -13.13 -2.08
CA ALA A 84 1.60 -13.08 -0.70
C ALA A 84 1.65 -11.63 -0.18
N ARG A 85 1.61 -11.51 1.15
CA ARG A 85 1.91 -10.29 1.90
C ARG A 85 3.06 -10.62 2.84
N TYR A 86 4.12 -9.81 2.81
CA TYR A 86 5.23 -9.94 3.75
C TYR A 86 4.69 -9.75 5.17
N PRO A 87 5.04 -10.61 6.13
CA PRO A 87 4.53 -10.49 7.47
C PRO A 87 4.95 -9.15 8.07
N TYR A 88 3.98 -8.48 8.71
CA TYR A 88 4.24 -7.26 9.45
C TYR A 88 5.31 -7.54 10.52
N HIS A 89 6.44 -6.83 10.46
CA HIS A 89 7.44 -6.85 11.51
C HIS A 89 7.11 -5.68 12.47
N PRO A 90 6.64 -5.95 13.69
CA PRO A 90 6.21 -4.92 14.64
C PRO A 90 7.35 -4.05 15.16
#